data_AF-A0AAP0YXA5-F1
#
_entry.id   AF-A0AAP0YXA5-F1
#
_cell.length_a   1.000
_cell.length_b   1.000
_cell.length_c   1.000
_cell.angle_alpha   90.00
_cell.angle_beta   90.00
_cell.angle_gamma   90.00
#
_symmetry.space_group_name_H-M   'P 1'
#
loop_
_entity.id
_entity.type
_entity.pdbx_description
1 polymer ?
#
loop_
_entity_poly.entity_id
_entity_poly.type
_entity_poly.pdbx_seq_one_letter_code
_entity_poly.pdbx_strand_id
1 'polypeptide(L)'
;MTSDEAKAYVQQWNGQDLAKIDVNSPGWTKFAVFASDTENQAMLVSGGLLAKDLVQLAKATITNLSQGGAPFAIKSMQVGLRNPQQIDQLKNDMMSGNYKFTAPEGRIAGYVDSKGNYYIYEGNHRMVAAQEIYNKTGDTSYIEKLIQNGSWTQTKNPPTGASSMPTRK
;
A
#
# COMPACT_ATOMS: atom_id res chain seq x y z
N MET A 1 2.66 -4.33 9.69
CA MET A 1 2.56 -4.33 11.16
C MET A 1 2.06 -5.69 11.61
N THR A 2 2.33 -6.10 12.84
CA THR A 2 1.81 -7.34 13.42
C THR A 2 0.39 -7.16 13.95
N SER A 3 -0.32 -8.26 14.22
CA SER A 3 -1.65 -8.21 14.81
C SER A 3 -1.69 -7.50 16.17
N ASP A 4 -0.64 -7.65 16.97
CA ASP A 4 -0.56 -6.98 18.28
C ASP A 4 -0.30 -5.47 18.14
N GLU A 5 0.55 -5.08 17.18
CA GLU A 5 0.75 -3.66 16.83
C GLU A 5 -0.56 -3.01 16.35
N ALA A 6 -1.36 -3.74 15.54
CA ALA A 6 -2.63 -3.25 15.05
C ALA A 6 -3.68 -3.10 16.18
N LYS A 7 -3.76 -4.07 17.10
CA LYS A 7 -4.64 -3.97 18.27
C LYS A 7 -4.25 -2.82 19.18
N ALA A 8 -2.95 -2.64 19.43
CA ALA A 8 -2.43 -1.51 20.20
C ALA A 8 -2.78 -0.17 19.52
N TYR A 9 -2.71 -0.10 18.19
CA TYR A 9 -3.13 1.08 17.44
C TYR A 9 -4.63 1.38 17.62
N VAL A 10 -5.51 0.38 17.56
CA VAL A 10 -6.95 0.57 17.85
C VAL A 10 -7.17 1.07 19.28
N GLN A 11 -6.46 0.50 20.26
CA GLN A 11 -6.56 0.91 21.65
C GLN A 11 -6.10 2.35 21.88
N GLN A 12 -5.04 2.79 21.20
CA GLN A 12 -4.54 4.17 21.28
C GLN A 12 -5.63 5.18 20.93
N TRP A 13 -6.47 4.87 19.94
CA TRP A 13 -7.53 5.76 19.45
C TRP A 13 -8.86 5.60 20.21
N ASN A 14 -8.90 4.80 21.28
CA ASN A 14 -10.11 4.62 22.06
C ASN A 14 -10.49 5.90 22.82
N GLY A 15 -11.73 6.36 22.60
CA GLY A 15 -12.22 7.63 23.14
C GLY A 15 -11.61 8.88 22.51
N GLN A 16 -10.85 8.76 21.42
CA GLN A 16 -10.29 9.88 20.69
C GLN A 16 -11.11 10.20 19.43
N ASP A 17 -11.02 11.45 18.99
CA ASP A 17 -11.59 11.88 17.72
C ASP A 17 -10.72 11.39 16.55
N LEU A 18 -11.28 10.49 15.72
CA LEU A 18 -10.59 9.90 14.58
C LEU A 18 -10.19 10.94 13.51
N ALA A 19 -10.84 12.12 13.48
CA ALA A 19 -10.45 13.20 12.58
C ALA A 19 -9.04 13.76 12.87
N LYS A 20 -8.47 13.47 14.06
CA LYS A 20 -7.11 13.86 14.44
C LYS A 20 -6.03 12.90 13.96
N ILE A 21 -6.41 11.79 13.32
CA ILE A 21 -5.45 10.87 12.71
C ILE A 21 -4.76 11.62 11.57
N ASP A 22 -3.44 11.77 11.68
CA ASP A 22 -2.63 12.15 10.53
C ASP A 22 -2.61 10.96 9.56
N VAL A 23 -3.49 11.02 8.57
CA VAL A 23 -3.65 9.99 7.53
C VAL A 23 -2.43 9.85 6.63
N ASN A 24 -1.44 10.74 6.76
CA ASN A 24 -0.17 10.67 6.03
C ASN A 24 0.97 10.09 6.87
N SER A 25 0.72 9.82 8.16
CA SER A 25 1.74 9.30 9.05
C SER A 25 2.11 7.85 8.72
N PRO A 26 3.40 7.45 8.79
CA PRO A 26 3.80 6.07 8.56
C PRO A 26 3.11 5.05 9.49
N GLY A 27 2.71 5.49 10.70
CA GLY A 27 1.94 4.68 11.64
C GLY A 27 0.53 4.41 11.13
N TRP A 28 -0.18 5.45 10.68
CA TRP A 28 -1.50 5.29 10.07
C TRP A 28 -1.44 4.46 8.79
N THR A 29 -0.50 4.73 7.88
CA THR A 29 -0.41 3.98 6.62
C THR A 29 -0.22 2.48 6.86
N LYS A 30 0.65 2.10 7.81
CA LYS A 30 0.83 0.69 8.18
C LYS A 30 -0.44 0.07 8.75
N PHE A 31 -1.18 0.82 9.56
CA PHE A 31 -2.47 0.39 10.09
C PHE A 31 -3.54 0.27 9.00
N ALA A 32 -3.63 1.26 8.11
CA ALA A 32 -4.60 1.30 7.04
C ALA A 32 -4.44 0.10 6.10
N VAL A 33 -3.20 -0.21 5.72
CA VAL A 33 -2.86 -1.37 4.89
C VAL A 33 -3.16 -2.69 5.60
N PHE A 34 -2.91 -2.76 6.91
CA PHE A 34 -3.23 -3.96 7.68
C PHE A 34 -4.75 -4.17 7.79
N ALA A 35 -5.49 -3.11 8.12
CA ALA A 35 -6.92 -3.15 8.42
C ALA A 35 -7.81 -3.21 7.17
N SER A 36 -7.30 -2.82 5.99
CA SER A 36 -8.01 -2.97 4.70
C SER A 36 -8.09 -4.42 4.24
N ASP A 37 -7.09 -5.23 4.58
CA ASP A 37 -7.09 -6.66 4.30
C ASP A 37 -8.23 -7.37 5.04
N THR A 38 -9.02 -8.13 4.30
CA THR A 38 -10.21 -8.82 4.85
C THR A 38 -9.83 -9.95 5.81
N GLU A 39 -8.68 -10.60 5.59
CA GLU A 39 -8.15 -11.64 6.48
C GLU A 39 -7.79 -11.06 7.85
N ASN A 40 -7.33 -9.80 7.87
CA ASN A 40 -6.93 -9.08 9.08
C ASN A 40 -8.09 -8.35 9.77
N GLN A 41 -9.25 -8.22 9.14
CA GLN A 41 -10.38 -7.54 9.76
C GLN A 41 -10.96 -8.32 10.93
N ALA A 42 -11.03 -9.66 10.82
CA ALA A 42 -11.60 -10.52 11.87
C ALA A 42 -10.92 -10.35 13.23
N MET A 43 -9.60 -10.11 13.22
CA MET A 43 -8.81 -9.92 14.45
C MET A 43 -8.96 -8.52 15.07
N LEU A 44 -9.54 -7.56 14.37
CA LEU A 44 -9.84 -6.20 14.87
C LEU A 44 -11.27 -6.09 15.44
N VAL A 45 -12.14 -7.06 15.16
CA VAL A 45 -13.56 -7.06 15.56
C VAL A 45 -13.75 -6.95 17.08
N SER A 46 -12.77 -7.41 17.89
CA SER A 46 -12.82 -7.29 19.35
C SER A 46 -12.81 -5.85 19.88
N GLY A 47 -12.55 -4.84 19.03
CA GLY A 47 -12.56 -3.42 19.39
C GLY A 47 -13.91 -2.70 19.23
N GLY A 48 -15.00 -3.39 18.87
CA GLY A 48 -16.33 -2.80 18.81
C GLY A 48 -16.54 -1.79 17.67
N LEU A 49 -17.39 -0.78 17.87
CA LEU A 49 -17.74 0.23 16.85
C LEU A 49 -16.52 1.06 16.40
N LEU A 50 -15.64 1.43 17.33
CA LEU A 50 -14.40 2.16 17.03
C LEU A 50 -13.52 1.42 16.02
N ALA A 51 -13.36 0.11 16.19
CA ALA A 51 -12.58 -0.70 15.26
C ALA A 51 -13.21 -0.72 13.86
N LYS A 52 -14.55 -0.69 13.76
CA LYS A 52 -15.24 -0.61 12.47
C LYS A 52 -14.98 0.73 11.78
N ASP A 53 -15.05 1.84 12.51
CA ASP A 53 -14.82 3.18 11.94
C ASP A 53 -13.35 3.35 11.51
N LEU A 54 -12.40 2.85 12.30
CA LEU A 54 -10.99 2.78 11.94
C LEU A 54 -10.74 1.93 10.69
N VAL A 55 -11.41 0.78 10.56
CA VAL A 55 -11.33 -0.08 9.38
C VAL A 55 -11.94 0.62 8.15
N GLN A 56 -13.04 1.36 8.31
CA GLN A 56 -13.61 2.13 7.19
C GLN A 56 -12.68 3.27 6.76
N LEU A 57 -12.11 4.01 7.70
CA LEU A 57 -11.15 5.07 7.40
C LEU A 57 -9.88 4.50 6.75
N ALA A 58 -9.42 3.34 7.21
CA ALA A 58 -8.34 2.58 6.61
C ALA A 58 -8.66 2.25 5.15
N LYS A 59 -9.81 1.61 4.88
CA LYS A 59 -10.27 1.29 3.53
C LYS A 59 -10.36 2.53 2.65
N ALA A 60 -10.89 3.65 3.14
CA ALA A 60 -10.95 4.90 2.39
C ALA A 60 -9.55 5.44 2.06
N THR A 61 -8.62 5.38 3.01
CA THR A 61 -7.20 5.76 2.79
C THR A 61 -6.58 4.91 1.68
N ILE A 62 -6.85 3.61 1.70
CA ILE A 62 -6.34 2.65 0.72
C ILE A 62 -7.01 2.80 -0.66
N THR A 63 -8.32 3.02 -0.72
CA THR A 63 -9.00 3.36 -1.96
C THR A 63 -8.47 4.65 -2.57
N ASN A 64 -8.12 5.63 -1.73
CA ASN A 64 -7.48 6.86 -2.20
C ASN A 64 -6.03 6.64 -2.66
N LEU A 65 -5.28 5.72 -2.02
CA LEU A 65 -3.96 5.25 -2.48
C LEU A 65 -4.04 4.68 -3.90
N SER A 66 -5.02 3.82 -4.15
CA SER A 66 -5.16 3.11 -5.43
C SER A 66 -5.73 3.99 -6.55
N GLN A 67 -6.67 4.88 -6.22
CA GLN A 67 -7.28 5.83 -7.16
C GLN A 67 -6.37 6.98 -7.59
N GLY A 68 -5.22 7.15 -6.91
CA GLY A 68 -4.39 8.36 -7.08
C GLY A 68 -5.10 9.64 -6.59
N GLY A 69 -6.13 9.50 -5.74
CA GLY A 69 -7.07 10.55 -5.36
C GLY A 69 -6.82 11.26 -4.02
N ALA A 70 -5.95 10.76 -3.13
CA ALA A 70 -5.49 11.49 -1.93
C ALA A 70 -4.16 10.91 -1.36
N PRO A 71 -3.52 11.54 -0.35
CA PRO A 71 -2.57 12.67 -0.40
C PRO A 71 -1.11 12.25 -0.64
N PHE A 72 -0.83 10.97 -0.83
CA PHE A 72 0.52 10.43 -1.09
C PHE A 72 0.62 9.82 -2.50
N ALA A 73 1.77 9.99 -3.13
CA ALA A 73 2.05 9.53 -4.48
C ALA A 73 2.88 8.25 -4.45
N ILE A 74 2.47 7.24 -5.22
CA ILE A 74 3.35 6.13 -5.61
C ILE A 74 4.15 6.59 -6.84
N LYS A 75 5.45 6.75 -6.66
CA LYS A 75 6.39 7.26 -7.66
C LYS A 75 7.44 6.22 -7.99
N SER A 76 8.02 6.34 -9.18
CA SER A 76 9.11 5.51 -9.66
C SER A 76 10.43 6.25 -9.54
N MET A 77 11.49 5.52 -9.19
CA MET A 77 12.89 5.97 -9.32
C MET A 77 13.50 5.56 -10.67
N GLN A 78 12.73 4.88 -11.53
CA GLN A 78 13.14 4.40 -12.84
C GLN A 78 12.50 5.21 -13.96
N VAL A 79 13.29 5.45 -15.01
CA VAL A 79 12.82 6.01 -16.28
C VAL A 79 12.37 4.85 -17.18
N GLY A 80 11.07 4.66 -17.29
CA GLY A 80 10.48 3.63 -18.14
C GLY A 80 10.60 2.20 -17.59
N LEU A 81 10.10 1.25 -18.37
CA LEU A 81 10.11 -0.18 -18.06
C LEU A 81 11.10 -0.89 -19.00
N ARG A 82 12.07 -1.62 -18.43
CA ARG A 82 13.08 -2.36 -19.23
C ARG A 82 12.48 -3.50 -20.07
N ASN A 83 11.48 -4.18 -19.53
CA ASN A 83 10.76 -5.27 -20.20
C ASN A 83 9.24 -5.15 -19.95
N PRO A 84 8.51 -4.32 -20.71
CA PRO A 84 7.07 -4.12 -20.51
C PRO A 84 6.23 -5.40 -20.65
N GLN A 85 6.69 -6.37 -21.46
CA GLN A 85 5.97 -7.62 -21.72
C GLN A 85 5.86 -8.50 -20.46
N GLN A 86 6.81 -8.37 -19.52
CA GLN A 86 6.78 -9.09 -18.24
C GLN A 86 5.50 -8.77 -17.42
N ILE A 87 4.89 -7.61 -17.63
CA ILE A 87 3.74 -7.16 -16.83
C ILE A 87 2.53 -8.07 -17.06
N ASP A 88 2.35 -8.65 -18.25
CA ASP A 88 1.23 -9.56 -18.48
C ASP A 88 1.35 -10.85 -17.68
N GLN A 89 2.55 -11.41 -17.59
CA GLN A 89 2.79 -12.57 -16.74
C GLN A 89 2.56 -12.24 -15.26
N LEU A 90 3.07 -11.10 -14.79
CA LEU A 90 2.88 -10.66 -13.41
C LEU A 90 1.39 -10.50 -13.07
N LYS A 91 0.60 -9.92 -13.98
CA LYS A 91 -0.84 -9.78 -13.78
C LYS A 91 -1.52 -11.14 -13.67
N ASN A 92 -1.18 -12.07 -14.56
CA ASN A 92 -1.73 -13.42 -14.53
C ASN A 92 -1.36 -14.15 -13.23
N ASP A 93 -0.12 -14.05 -12.78
CA ASP A 93 0.33 -14.67 -11.52
C ASP A 93 -0.42 -14.07 -10.32
N MET A 94 -0.63 -12.75 -10.29
CA MET A 94 -1.37 -12.06 -9.22
C MET A 94 -2.82 -12.52 -9.18
N MET A 95 -3.52 -12.49 -10.32
CA MET A 95 -4.94 -12.84 -10.41
C MET A 95 -5.21 -14.34 -10.22
N SER A 96 -4.24 -15.21 -10.54
CA SER A 96 -4.33 -16.66 -10.33
C SER A 96 -3.91 -17.10 -8.93
N GLY A 97 -3.47 -16.18 -8.06
CA GLY A 97 -2.98 -16.49 -6.72
C GLY A 97 -1.59 -17.13 -6.68
N ASN A 98 -0.89 -17.23 -7.80
CA ASN A 98 0.45 -17.80 -7.90
C ASN A 98 1.56 -16.82 -7.50
N TYR A 99 1.24 -15.52 -7.46
CA TYR A 99 2.20 -14.49 -7.12
C TYR A 99 2.51 -14.47 -5.60
N LYS A 100 3.79 -14.62 -5.26
CA LYS A 100 4.25 -14.72 -3.87
C LYS A 100 4.65 -13.36 -3.30
N PHE A 101 3.68 -12.58 -2.81
CA PHE A 101 3.91 -11.23 -2.25
C PHE A 101 4.91 -11.19 -1.09
N THR A 102 5.04 -12.27 -0.33
CA THR A 102 5.90 -12.34 0.86
C THR A 102 7.29 -12.90 0.55
N ALA A 103 7.51 -13.52 -0.59
CA ALA A 103 8.81 -14.08 -0.98
C ALA A 103 9.76 -12.97 -1.44
N PRO A 104 11.09 -13.08 -1.22
CA PRO A 104 12.05 -12.04 -1.59
C PRO A 104 11.91 -11.53 -3.04
N GLU A 105 11.66 -12.43 -3.99
CA GLU A 105 11.49 -12.14 -5.42
C GLU A 105 10.17 -11.41 -5.77
N GLY A 106 9.16 -11.53 -4.90
CA GLY A 106 7.84 -10.92 -5.09
C GLY A 106 7.66 -9.59 -4.35
N ARG A 107 8.61 -9.22 -3.50
CA ARG A 107 8.59 -7.94 -2.79
C ARG A 107 9.00 -6.79 -3.71
N ILE A 108 8.63 -5.58 -3.31
CA ILE A 108 9.13 -4.33 -3.87
C ILE A 108 9.99 -3.62 -2.84
N ALA A 109 10.80 -2.65 -3.27
CA ALA A 109 11.60 -1.87 -2.34
C ALA A 109 11.75 -0.43 -2.77
N GLY A 110 12.05 0.44 -1.80
CA GLY A 110 12.29 1.84 -2.07
C GLY A 110 12.30 2.70 -0.82
N TYR A 111 11.83 3.93 -1.00
CA TYR A 111 11.77 4.93 0.05
C TYR A 111 10.35 5.30 0.38
N VAL A 112 10.14 5.75 1.61
CA VAL A 112 8.91 6.43 2.01
C VAL A 112 9.27 7.74 2.71
N ASP A 113 8.66 8.84 2.29
CA ASP A 113 8.93 10.15 2.90
C ASP A 113 8.05 10.42 4.12
N SER A 114 8.33 11.52 4.82
CA SER A 114 7.56 11.93 6.00
C SER A 114 6.10 12.30 5.72
N LYS A 115 5.70 12.38 4.45
CA LYS A 115 4.32 12.63 4.00
C LYS A 115 3.63 11.34 3.53
N GLY A 116 4.28 10.19 3.68
CA GLY A 116 3.75 8.90 3.26
C GLY A 116 3.87 8.62 1.76
N ASN A 117 4.59 9.44 0.99
CA ASN A 117 4.82 9.16 -0.43
C ASN A 117 5.78 7.98 -0.59
N TYR A 118 5.46 7.06 -1.49
CA TYR A 118 6.29 5.89 -1.79
C TYR A 118 7.09 6.09 -3.08
N TYR A 119 8.37 5.72 -3.04
CA TYR A 119 9.31 5.88 -4.15
C TYR A 119 9.92 4.53 -4.49
N ILE A 120 9.36 3.88 -5.51
CA ILE A 120 9.70 2.53 -5.95
C ILE A 120 11.06 2.54 -6.64
N TYR A 121 12.06 1.96 -5.96
CA TYR A 121 13.38 1.72 -6.52
C TYR A 121 13.46 0.35 -7.21
N GLU A 122 12.82 -0.64 -6.60
CA GLU A 122 12.80 -2.03 -7.02
C GLU A 122 11.34 -2.48 -7.19
N GLY A 123 11.03 -3.16 -8.29
CA GLY A 123 9.70 -3.71 -8.53
C GLY A 123 8.71 -2.80 -9.24
N ASN A 124 9.19 -1.87 -10.08
CA ASN A 124 8.32 -1.02 -10.89
C ASN A 124 7.35 -1.82 -11.78
N HIS A 125 7.79 -2.90 -12.43
CA HIS A 125 6.91 -3.79 -13.20
C HIS A 125 5.77 -4.39 -12.38
N ARG A 126 6.05 -4.78 -11.13
CA ARG A 126 5.07 -5.38 -10.22
C ARG A 126 4.03 -4.35 -9.79
N MET A 127 4.47 -3.14 -9.44
CA MET A 127 3.56 -2.05 -9.10
C MET A 127 2.71 -1.64 -10.31
N VAL A 128 3.28 -1.54 -11.51
CA VAL A 128 2.52 -1.26 -12.74
C VAL A 128 1.50 -2.37 -13.02
N ALA A 129 1.87 -3.65 -12.85
CA ALA A 129 0.93 -4.78 -12.97
C ALA A 129 -0.27 -4.62 -12.03
N ALA A 130 -0.01 -4.31 -10.75
CA ALA A 130 -1.04 -4.10 -9.74
C ALA A 130 -1.92 -2.88 -10.06
N GLN A 131 -1.32 -1.77 -10.51
CA GLN A 131 -2.06 -0.57 -10.97
C GLN A 131 -2.95 -0.87 -12.17
N GLU A 132 -2.50 -1.69 -13.13
CA GLU A 132 -3.33 -2.08 -14.27
C GLU A 132 -4.47 -3.03 -13.90
N ILE A 133 -4.26 -3.95 -12.95
CA ILE A 133 -5.35 -4.78 -12.41
C ILE A 133 -6.38 -3.88 -11.75
N TYR A 134 -5.92 -2.96 -10.90
CA TYR A 134 -6.77 -1.98 -10.23
C TYR A 134 -7.58 -1.16 -11.24
N ASN A 135 -6.95 -0.57 -12.26
CA ASN A 135 -7.66 0.22 -13.28
C ASN A 135 -8.72 -0.60 -14.03
N LYS A 136 -8.53 -1.92 -14.17
CA LYS A 136 -9.48 -2.81 -14.85
C LYS A 136 -10.62 -3.29 -13.93
N THR A 137 -10.35 -3.48 -12.64
CA THR A 137 -11.24 -4.24 -11.75
C THR A 137 -11.74 -3.45 -10.54
N GLY A 138 -11.07 -2.36 -10.18
CA GLY A 138 -11.24 -1.66 -8.92
C GLY A 138 -10.58 -2.37 -7.72
N ASP A 139 -9.94 -3.53 -7.90
CA ASP A 139 -9.30 -4.29 -6.82
C ASP A 139 -7.95 -3.69 -6.44
N THR A 140 -7.88 -3.17 -5.22
CA THR A 140 -6.72 -2.48 -4.65
C THR A 140 -5.75 -3.43 -3.94
N SER A 141 -6.18 -4.66 -3.68
CA SER A 141 -5.48 -5.60 -2.79
C SER A 141 -4.06 -5.92 -3.27
N TYR A 142 -3.81 -5.92 -4.58
CA TYR A 142 -2.48 -6.18 -5.13
C TYR A 142 -1.51 -5.03 -4.87
N ILE A 143 -1.97 -3.77 -4.96
CA ILE A 143 -1.16 -2.60 -4.62
C ILE A 143 -0.83 -2.63 -3.13
N GLU A 144 -1.85 -2.89 -2.29
CA GLU A 144 -1.70 -3.00 -0.84
C GLU A 144 -0.70 -4.06 -0.45
N LYS A 145 -0.84 -5.29 -0.98
CA LYS A 145 0.06 -6.40 -0.67
C LYS A 145 1.49 -6.09 -1.06
N LEU A 146 1.73 -5.40 -2.18
CA LEU A 146 3.08 -4.96 -2.54
C LEU A 146 3.63 -3.91 -1.57
N ILE A 147 2.82 -2.91 -1.19
CA ILE A 147 3.22 -1.88 -0.23
C ILE A 147 3.47 -2.47 1.17
N GLN A 148 2.59 -3.34 1.64
CA GLN A 148 2.65 -3.99 2.95
C GLN A 148 3.90 -4.83 3.13
N ASN A 149 4.23 -5.62 2.10
CA ASN A 149 5.34 -6.57 2.11
C ASN A 149 6.64 -5.95 1.58
N GLY A 150 6.59 -4.68 1.15
CA GLY A 150 7.74 -3.98 0.60
C GLY A 150 8.80 -3.64 1.65
N SER A 151 10.04 -3.50 1.19
CA SER A 151 11.17 -3.07 2.01
C SER A 151 11.39 -1.55 1.87
N TRP A 152 11.15 -0.81 2.94
CA TRP A 152 11.10 0.66 2.90
C TRP A 152 12.16 1.32 3.77
N THR A 153 12.92 2.23 3.18
CA THR A 153 13.81 3.14 3.90
C THR A 153 13.10 4.48 4.11
N GLN A 154 13.06 4.98 5.36
CA GLN A 154 12.48 6.28 5.67
C GLN A 154 13.38 7.41 5.16
N THR A 155 12.81 8.42 4.52
CA THR A 155 13.50 9.65 4.09
C THR A 155 12.75 10.89 4.56
N LYS A 156 13.46 12.01 4.75
CA LYS A 156 12.83 13.29 5.08
C LYS A 156 12.21 13.96 3.87
N ASN A 157 12.83 13.80 2.70
CA ASN A 157 12.44 14.47 1.46
C ASN A 157 12.28 13.45 0.32
N PRO A 158 11.49 13.79 -0.73
CA PRO A 158 11.43 13.03 -1.95
C PRO A 158 12.83 12.77 -2.51
N PRO A 159 13.20 11.53 -2.86
CA PRO A 159 14.45 11.26 -3.54
C PRO A 159 14.54 12.00 -4.89
N THR A 160 15.72 12.52 -5.21
CA THR A 160 15.98 13.17 -6.50
C THR A 160 15.75 12.18 -7.65
N GLY A 161 15.05 12.62 -8.71
CA GLY A 161 14.74 11.79 -9.88
C GLY A 161 13.46 10.97 -9.75
N ALA A 162 12.73 11.07 -8.63
CA ALA A 162 11.41 10.47 -8.51
C ALA A 162 10.41 11.07 -9.51
N SER A 163 9.78 10.21 -10.32
CA SER A 163 8.76 10.57 -11.30
C SER A 163 7.48 9.76 -11.09
N SER A 164 6.45 10.01 -11.89
CA SER A 164 5.28 9.11 -11.96
C SER A 164 5.72 7.69 -12.33
N MET A 165 4.90 6.70 -11.96
CA MET A 165 5.11 5.31 -12.39
C MET A 165 5.20 5.23 -13.92
N PRO A 166 6.15 4.46 -14.48
CA PRO A 166 6.29 4.34 -15.92
C PRO A 166 5.09 3.60 -16.53
N THR A 167 4.76 3.97 -17.76
CA THR A 167 3.73 3.28 -18.56
C THR A 167 4.37 2.33 -19.56
N ARG A 168 3.60 1.35 -20.03
CA ARG A 168 3.97 0.58 -21.22
C ARG A 168 4.02 1.53 -22.42
N LYS A 169 5.12 1.51 -23.18
CA LYS A 169 5.22 2.17 -24.48
C LYS A 169 5.12 1.13 -25.57
#